data_AF-A0A497RG22-F1
#
_entry.id   AF-A0A497RG22-F1
#
_cell.length_a   1.000
_cell.length_b   1.000
_cell.length_c   1.000
_cell.angle_alpha   90.00
_cell.angle_beta   90.00
_cell.angle_gamma   90.00
#
_symmetry.space_group_name_H-M   'P 1'
#
loop_
_entity.id
_entity.type
_entity.pdbx_description
1 polymer ?
#
loop_
_entity_poly.entity_id
_entity_poly.type
_entity_poly.pdbx_seq_one_letter_code
_entity_poly.pdbx_strand_id
1 'polypeptide(L)' 'MIVVFKVREEELFEALEKLEKLFHPRQITEVERATSLGSERTLWYTIIVSTAYDPPELLRRLKEHGLLEYLACIKR' A
#
# COMPACT_ATOMS: atom_id res chain seq x y z
N MET A 1 -4.25 -13.10 4.15
CA MET A 1 -4.88 -11.78 4.29
C MET A 1 -4.25 -10.82 3.29
N ILE A 2 -5.08 -10.07 2.58
CA ILE A 2 -4.66 -9.12 1.56
C ILE A 2 -4.87 -7.70 2.09
N VAL A 3 -3.86 -6.87 1.92
CA VAL A 3 -3.87 -5.44 2.27
C VAL A 3 -3.69 -4.65 0.99
N VAL A 4 -4.55 -3.67 0.77
CA VAL A 4 -4.54 -2.84 -0.43
C VAL A 4 -4.18 -1.42 -0.02
N PHE A 5 -3.16 -0.87 -0.65
CA PHE A 5 -2.75 0.51 -0.50
C PHE A 5 -3.07 1.29 -1.77
N LYS A 6 -3.49 2.54 -1.62
CA LYS A 6 -3.64 3.50 -2.71
C LYS A 6 -2.72 4.67 -2.45
N VAL A 7 -1.79 4.89 -3.37
CA VAL A 7 -0.75 5.92 -3.25
C VAL A 7 -0.75 6.78 -4.50
N ARG A 8 -0.38 8.05 -4.36
CA ARG A 8 -0.13 8.91 -5.53
C ARG A 8 1.22 8.59 -6.14
N GLU A 9 1.41 8.93 -7.41
CA GLU A 9 2.70 8.74 -8.09
C GLU A 9 3.85 9.43 -7.36
N GLU A 10 3.64 10.66 -6.87
CA GLU A 10 4.66 11.40 -6.12
C GLU A 10 5.12 10.70 -4.82
N GLU A 11 4.28 9.83 -4.25
CA GLU A 11 4.52 9.13 -2.98
C GLU A 11 4.88 7.65 -3.19
N LEU A 12 4.84 7.16 -4.44
CA LEU A 12 4.98 5.73 -4.76
C LEU A 12 6.28 5.13 -4.21
N PHE A 13 7.41 5.79 -4.47
CA PHE A 13 8.71 5.27 -4.06
C PHE A 13 8.87 5.27 -2.54
N GLU A 14 8.41 6.32 -1.86
CA GLU A 14 8.44 6.40 -0.39
C GLU A 14 7.57 5.31 0.23
N ALA A 15 6.35 5.12 -0.29
CA ALA A 15 5.46 4.08 0.18
C ALA A 15 6.05 2.68 -0.06
N LEU A 16 6.64 2.42 -1.23
CA LEU A 16 7.31 1.15 -1.50
C LEU A 16 8.48 0.88 -0.55
N GLU A 17 9.35 1.87 -0.31
CA GLU A 17 10.47 1.70 0.63
C GLU A 17 9.99 1.38 2.05
N LYS A 18 8.94 2.06 2.52
CA LYS A 18 8.32 1.78 3.83
C LYS A 18 7.68 0.38 3.86
N LEU A 19 7.02 -0.03 2.77
CA LEU A 19 6.39 -1.35 2.65
C LEU A 19 7.43 -2.47 2.61
N GLU A 20 8.55 -2.29 1.91
CA GLU A 20 9.65 -3.28 1.86
C GLU A 20 10.35 -3.45 3.21
N LYS A 21 10.39 -2.40 4.05
CA LYS A 21 10.88 -2.50 5.44
C LYS A 21 9.94 -3.29 6.34
N LEU A 22 8.63 -3.23 6.08
CA LEU A 22 7.61 -3.86 6.90
C LEU A 22 7.22 -5.27 6.43
N PHE A 23 7.25 -5.50 5.13
CA PHE A 23 6.85 -6.73 4.47
C PHE A 23 8.01 -7.25 3.62
N HIS A 24 8.19 -8.56 3.60
CA HIS A 24 9.20 -9.17 2.74
C HIS A 24 8.87 -8.87 1.26
N PRO A 25 9.84 -8.58 0.36
CA PRO A 25 9.56 -8.22 -1.04
C PRO A 25 8.67 -9.21 -1.81
N ARG A 26 8.68 -10.49 -1.41
CA ARG A 26 7.84 -11.57 -1.96
C ARG A 26 6.35 -11.41 -1.62
N GLN A 27 6.01 -10.52 -0.69
CA GLN A 27 4.65 -10.25 -0.24
C GLN A 27 3.99 -9.13 -1.05
N ILE A 28 4.78 -8.25 -1.68
CA ILE A 28 4.29 -7.23 -2.60
C ILE A 28 3.94 -7.96 -3.90
N THR A 29 2.64 -8.12 -4.12
CA THR A 29 2.12 -9.06 -5.12
C THR A 29 1.80 -8.36 -6.43
N GLU A 30 1.41 -7.09 -6.36
CA GLU A 30 0.99 -6.33 -7.54
C GLU A 30 1.10 -4.83 -7.31
N VAL A 31 1.51 -4.10 -8.35
CA VAL A 31 1.53 -2.63 -8.38
C VAL A 31 0.82 -2.20 -9.67
N GLU A 32 -0.45 -1.79 -9.56
CA GLU A 32 -1.25 -1.35 -10.70
C GLU A 32 -1.27 0.17 -10.81
N ARG A 33 -1.05 0.69 -12.02
CA ARG A 33 -1.21 2.12 -12.31
C ARG A 33 -2.67 2.42 -12.66
N ALA A 34 -3.30 3.31 -11.91
CA ALA A 34 -4.62 3.84 -12.19
C ALA A 34 -4.51 5.33 -12.61
N THR A 35 -4.90 5.63 -13.85
CA THR A 35 -5.09 7.00 -14.35
C THR A 35 -6.47 7.51 -13.96
N SER A 36 -6.54 8.69 -13.34
CA SER A 36 -7.81 9.43 -13.18
C SER A 36 -8.38 9.80 -14.56
N LEU A 37 -9.68 9.56 -14.76
CA LEU A 37 -10.43 10.04 -15.93
C LEU A 37 -10.89 11.49 -15.64
N GLY A 38 -10.08 12.47 -16.00
CA GLY A 38 -10.38 13.89 -15.83
C GLY A 38 -9.22 14.80 -16.27
N SER A 39 -9.46 16.11 -16.31
CA SER A 39 -8.46 17.12 -16.71
C SER A 39 -7.27 17.23 -15.74
N GLU A 40 -7.36 16.61 -14.57
CA GLU A 40 -6.27 16.46 -13.61
C GLU A 40 -5.53 15.15 -13.88
N ARG A 41 -4.29 15.26 -14.38
CA ARG A 41 -3.37 14.13 -14.61
C ARG A 41 -2.81 13.54 -13.31
N THR A 42 -3.63 13.36 -12.28
CA THR A 42 -3.19 12.72 -11.04
C THR A 42 -3.11 11.21 -11.27
N LEU A 43 -1.90 10.68 -11.17
CA LEU A 43 -1.59 9.27 -11.32
C LEU A 43 -1.63 8.60 -9.95
N TRP A 44 -2.37 7.51 -9.87
CA TRP A 44 -2.51 6.71 -8.66
C TRP A 44 -1.93 5.33 -8.91
N TYR A 45 -1.44 4.73 -7.83
CA TYR A 45 -0.94 3.37 -7.82
C TYR A 45 -1.66 2.57 -6.73
N THR A 46 -2.02 1.34 -7.07
CA THR A 46 -2.57 0.38 -6.13
C THR A 46 -1.49 -0.66 -5.83
N ILE A 47 -1.12 -0.79 -4.55
CA ILE A 47 -0.13 -1.78 -4.10
C ILE A 47 -0.86 -2.84 -3.30
N ILE A 48 -0.73 -4.10 -3.73
CA ILE A 48 -1.36 -5.25 -3.09
C ILE A 48 -0.29 -6.03 -2.33
N VAL A 49 -0.54 -6.24 -1.03
CA VAL A 49 0.38 -6.97 -0.16
C VAL A 49 -0.34 -8.16 0.48
N SER A 50 0.24 -9.35 0.34
CA SER A 50 -0.21 -10.54 1.06
C SER A 50 0.55 -10.69 2.37
N THR A 51 -0.16 -10.70 3.50
CA THR A 51 0.44 -10.81 4.82
C THR A 51 -0.16 -11.91 5.69
N ALA A 52 0.69 -12.41 6.58
CA ALA A 52 0.33 -13.35 7.65
C ALA A 52 0.00 -12.62 8.97
N TYR A 53 0.18 -11.30 9.05
CA TYR A 53 -0.20 -10.54 10.23
C TYR A 53 -1.72 -10.56 10.42
N ASP A 54 -2.16 -10.74 11.67
CA ASP A 54 -3.54 -10.49 12.06
C ASP A 54 -3.89 -9.00 11.97
N PRO A 55 -5.18 -8.63 11.80
CA PRO A 55 -5.55 -7.25 11.50
C PRO A 55 -5.10 -6.23 12.57
N PRO A 56 -5.19 -6.51 13.89
CA PRO A 56 -4.71 -5.57 14.91
C PRO A 56 -3.19 -5.35 14.87
N GLU A 57 -2.41 -6.41 14.70
CA GLU A 57 -0.95 -6.33 14.64
C GLU A 57 -0.49 -5.63 13.36
N LEU A 58 -1.17 -5.90 12.25
CA LEU A 58 -0.98 -5.19 11.00
C LEU A 58 -1.20 -3.68 11.17
N LEU A 59 -2.34 -3.27 11.73
CA LEU A 59 -2.66 -1.84 11.94
C LEU A 59 -1.64 -1.16 12.85
N ARG A 60 -1.17 -1.83 13.90
CA ARG A 60 -0.12 -1.32 14.79
C ARG A 60 1.18 -1.06 14.02
N ARG A 61 1.63 -2.04 13.24
CA ARG A 61 2.85 -1.90 12.42
C ARG A 61 2.72 -0.84 11.33
N LEU A 62 1.56 -0.77 10.65
CA LEU A 62 1.32 0.28 9.66
C LEU A 62 1.36 1.67 10.28
N LYS A 63 0.87 1.82 11.52
CA LYS A 63 0.95 3.08 12.27
C LYS A 63 2.39 3.47 12.59
N GLU A 64 3.18 2.52 13.08
CA GLU A 64 4.59 2.73 13.46
C GLU A 64 5.45 3.15 12.25
N HIS A 65 5.09 2.70 11.05
CA HIS A 65 5.79 3.01 9.80
C HIS A 65 5.20 4.17 9.00
N GLY A 66 4.13 4.82 9.49
CA GLY A 66 3.46 5.91 8.75
C GLY A 66 2.85 5.45 7.42
N LEU A 67 2.27 4.24 7.39
CA LEU A 67 1.64 3.65 6.20
C LEU A 67 0.10 3.65 6.26
N LEU A 68 -0.48 4.05 7.40
CA LEU A 68 -1.93 4.07 7.58
C LEU A 68 -2.63 5.06 6.63
N GLU A 69 -1.98 6.15 6.24
CA GLU A 69 -2.56 7.14 5.33
C GLU A 69 -2.78 6.60 3.92
N TYR A 70 -2.02 5.59 3.52
CA TYR A 70 -2.11 4.92 2.23
C TYR A 70 -3.08 3.73 2.24
N LEU A 71 -3.56 3.31 3.41
CA LEU A 71 -4.36 2.10 3.55
C LEU A 71 -5.75 2.30 2.92
N ALA A 72 -6.07 1.50 1.90
CA ALA A 72 -7.36 1.53 1.22
C ALA A 72 -8.32 0.43 1.71
N CYS A 73 -7.82 -0.78 1.98
CA CYS A 73 -8.66 -1.91 2.39
C CYS A 73 -7.83 -3.05 3.03
N ILE A 74 -8.46 -3.83 3.92
CA ILE A 74 -7.95 -5.11 4.43
C ILE A 74 -9.01 -6.18 4.14
N LYS A 75 -8.62 -7.26 3.47
CA LYS A 75 -9.46 -8.44 3.18
C LYS A 75 -8.83 -9.69 3.80
N ARG A 76 -9.64 -10.52 4.46
CA ARG A 76 -9.17 -11.78 5.05
C ARG A 76 -8.87 -12.82 3.99
#